data_AF-A0A3E0E3M6-F1
#
_entry.id   AF-A0A3E0E3M6-F1
#
_cell.length_a   1.000
_cell.length_b   1.000
_cell.length_c   1.000
_cell.angle_alpha   90.00
_cell.angle_beta   90.00
_cell.angle_gamma   90.00
#
_symmetry.space_group_name_H-M   'P 1'
#
loop_
_entity.id
_entity.type
_entity.pdbx_description
1 polymer ?
#
loop_
_entity_poly.entity_id
_entity_poly.type
_entity_poly.pdbx_seq_one_letter_code
_entity_poly.pdbx_strand_id
1 'polypeptide(L)'
;MGENIQQLAALWLEQKRISFLHIRDVEGDKYNFRETFHDKGPTDMVEMFETYKKYGFDGPIRPDHAPAMYGETLGTFGGSTSVGYEITGKVFAIGYLKGIYESI
;
A
#
# COMPACT_ATOMS: atom_id res chain seq x y z
N MET A 1 -2.94 12.15 -7.84
CA MET A 1 -4.20 11.60 -8.38
C MET A 1 -4.39 12.04 -9.83
N GLY A 2 -4.79 11.12 -10.70
CA GLY A 2 -5.03 11.35 -12.13
C GLY A 2 -4.37 10.31 -13.05
N GLU A 3 -3.34 9.63 -12.55
CA GLU A 3 -2.68 8.52 -13.24
C GLU A 3 -3.45 7.21 -13.03
N ASN A 4 -3.49 6.36 -14.05
CA ASN A 4 -3.93 4.98 -13.90
C ASN A 4 -2.75 4.15 -13.37
N ILE A 5 -2.69 3.96 -12.06
CA ILE A 5 -1.57 3.29 -11.38
C ILE A 5 -1.42 1.81 -11.78
N GLN A 6 -2.51 1.15 -12.15
CA GLN A 6 -2.49 -0.23 -12.65
C GLN A 6 -1.78 -0.30 -14.01
N GLN A 7 -2.12 0.59 -14.94
CA GLN A 7 -1.48 0.67 -16.25
C GLN A 7 0.00 1.04 -16.14
N LEU A 8 0.35 1.99 -15.26
CA LEU A 8 1.75 2.32 -14.99
C LEU A 8 2.51 1.15 -14.38
N ALA A 9 1.91 0.43 -13.43
CA ALA A 9 2.52 -0.77 -12.86
C ALA A 9 2.79 -1.83 -13.93
N ALA A 10 1.79 -2.14 -14.78
CA ALA A 10 1.93 -3.08 -15.88
C ALA A 10 3.08 -2.69 -16.84
N LEU A 11 3.12 -1.42 -17.27
CA LEU A 11 4.16 -0.90 -18.16
C LEU A 11 5.57 -1.07 -17.57
N TRP A 12 5.75 -0.70 -16.30
CA TRP A 12 7.08 -0.76 -15.68
C TRP A 12 7.49 -2.17 -15.27
N LEU A 13 6.54 -3.05 -14.95
CA LEU A 13 6.80 -4.47 -14.71
C LEU A 13 7.21 -5.21 -15.99
N GLU A 14 6.53 -4.95 -17.10
CA GLU A 14 6.90 -5.50 -18.41
C GLU A 14 8.34 -5.13 -18.80
N GLN A 15 8.75 -3.91 -18.46
CA GLN A 15 10.14 -3.44 -18.66
C GLN A 15 11.12 -3.88 -17.58
N LYS A 16 10.68 -4.65 -16.57
CA LYS A 16 11.48 -5.09 -15.42
C LYS A 16 12.13 -3.95 -14.65
N ARG A 17 11.39 -2.85 -14.44
CA ARG A 17 11.86 -1.62 -13.78
C ARG A 17 11.35 -1.43 -12.36
N ILE A 18 10.51 -2.33 -11.85
CA ILE A 18 10.06 -2.31 -10.46
C ILE A 18 10.85 -3.35 -9.67
N SER A 19 11.52 -2.91 -8.60
CA SER A 19 12.30 -3.80 -7.72
C SER A 19 11.74 -3.90 -6.29
N PHE A 20 10.78 -3.04 -5.93
CA PHE A 20 10.18 -3.01 -4.60
C PHE A 20 8.79 -2.36 -4.65
N LEU A 21 7.78 -2.98 -4.05
CA LEU A 21 6.44 -2.41 -3.95
C LEU A 21 6.13 -1.91 -2.54
N HIS A 22 5.69 -0.66 -2.46
CA HIS A 22 5.08 -0.07 -1.28
C HIS A 22 3.57 -0.05 -1.50
N ILE A 23 2.84 -0.89 -0.77
CA ILE A 23 1.39 -0.98 -0.88
C ILE A 23 0.78 -0.16 0.24
N ARG A 24 0.07 0.91 -0.07
CA ARG A 24 -0.79 1.69 0.85
C ARG A 24 -1.87 2.37 0.04
N ASP A 25 -2.89 2.91 0.70
CA ASP A 25 -3.98 3.60 0.02
C ASP A 25 -4.24 4.99 0.58
N VAL A 26 -4.66 5.90 -0.31
CA VAL A 26 -4.91 7.31 -0.02
C VAL A 26 -6.19 7.78 -0.70
N GLU A 27 -7.00 8.53 0.03
CA GLU A 27 -8.23 9.14 -0.48
C GLU A 27 -8.06 10.66 -0.55
N GLY A 28 -8.50 11.28 -1.65
CA GLY A 28 -8.48 12.73 -1.85
C GLY A 28 -7.86 13.13 -3.19
N ASP A 29 -7.09 14.21 -3.18
CA ASP A 29 -6.39 14.72 -4.36
C ASP A 29 -4.99 15.24 -4.03
N LYS A 30 -4.33 15.87 -5.01
CA LYS A 30 -2.97 16.40 -4.84
C LYS A 30 -2.87 17.58 -3.86
N TYR A 31 -3.99 18.23 -3.53
CA TYR A 31 -4.06 19.37 -2.63
C TYR A 31 -4.50 18.96 -1.22
N ASN A 32 -5.34 17.93 -1.12
CA ASN A 32 -5.84 17.43 0.14
C ASN A 32 -6.09 15.92 0.03
N PHE A 33 -5.25 15.12 0.70
CA PHE A 33 -5.44 13.69 0.82
C PHE A 33 -5.25 13.22 2.26
N ARG A 34 -5.83 12.07 2.56
CA ARG A 34 -5.63 11.33 3.80
C ARG A 34 -5.22 9.90 3.51
N GLU A 35 -4.36 9.33 4.35
CA GLU A 35 -4.08 7.90 4.30
C GLU A 35 -5.28 7.11 4.84
N THR A 36 -5.53 5.96 4.23
CA THR A 36 -6.63 5.05 4.58
C THR A 36 -6.08 3.67 4.91
N PHE A 37 -6.88 2.83 5.55
CA PHE A 37 -6.57 1.40 5.57
C PHE A 37 -6.65 0.83 4.16
N HIS A 38 -5.82 -0.18 3.87
CA HIS A 38 -5.72 -0.83 2.56
C HIS A 38 -7.04 -1.43 2.03
N ASP A 39 -8.02 -1.67 2.90
CA ASP A 39 -9.36 -2.19 2.56
C ASP A 39 -10.43 -1.10 2.41
N LYS A 40 -10.06 0.18 2.62
CA LYS A 40 -11.01 1.31 2.67
C LYS A 40 -10.71 2.43 1.69
N GLY A 41 -9.56 2.42 1.03
CA GLY A 41 -9.23 3.45 0.07
C GLY A 41 -9.85 3.19 -1.31
N PRO A 42 -9.65 4.13 -2.25
CA PRO A 42 -10.24 4.07 -3.59
C PRO A 42 -9.55 3.08 -4.53
N THR A 43 -8.43 2.48 -4.13
CA THR A 43 -7.67 1.57 -4.99
C THR A 43 -8.25 0.16 -4.92
N ASP A 44 -8.53 -0.46 -6.07
CA ASP A 44 -8.81 -1.90 -6.12
C ASP A 44 -7.51 -2.67 -5.86
N MET A 45 -7.29 -3.03 -4.60
CA MET A 45 -6.07 -3.73 -4.18
C MET A 45 -5.98 -5.14 -4.76
N VAL A 46 -7.11 -5.80 -5.05
CA VAL A 46 -7.10 -7.15 -5.66
C VAL A 46 -6.61 -7.03 -7.10
N GLU A 47 -7.16 -6.08 -7.87
CA GLU A 47 -6.75 -5.84 -9.26
C GLU A 47 -5.26 -5.46 -9.36
N MET A 48 -4.74 -4.69 -8.41
CA MET A 48 -3.31 -4.37 -8.35
C MET A 48 -2.46 -5.64 -8.13
N PHE A 49 -2.85 -6.52 -7.19
CA PHE A 49 -2.13 -7.76 -6.92
C PHE A 49 -2.20 -8.75 -8.09
N GLU A 50 -3.35 -8.86 -8.76
CA GLU A 50 -3.49 -9.62 -10.01
C GLU A 50 -2.57 -9.09 -11.09
N THR A 51 -2.45 -7.75 -11.20
CA THR A 51 -1.53 -7.10 -12.14
C THR A 51 -0.07 -7.45 -11.82
N TYR A 52 0.33 -7.37 -10.55
CA TYR A 52 1.70 -7.74 -10.13
C TYR A 52 2.01 -9.21 -10.43
N LYS A 53 1.07 -10.12 -10.15
CA LYS A 53 1.19 -11.55 -10.44
C LYS A 53 1.26 -11.82 -11.95
N LYS A 54 0.37 -11.22 -12.73
CA LYS A 54 0.30 -11.37 -14.20
C LYS A 54 1.61 -10.97 -14.88
N TYR A 55 2.23 -9.89 -14.43
CA TYR A 55 3.49 -9.40 -14.99
C TYR A 55 4.74 -9.97 -14.29
N GLY A 56 4.57 -10.97 -13.40
CA GLY A 56 5.65 -11.76 -12.86
C GLY A 56 6.55 -11.03 -11.86
N PHE A 57 6.01 -10.10 -11.07
CA PHE A 57 6.76 -9.48 -9.99
C PHE A 57 7.14 -10.53 -8.91
N ASP A 58 8.44 -10.66 -8.62
CA ASP A 58 9.00 -11.60 -7.64
C ASP A 58 9.84 -10.90 -6.55
N GLY A 59 9.75 -9.56 -6.48
CA GLY A 59 10.48 -8.74 -5.53
C GLY A 59 9.80 -8.60 -4.16
N PRO A 60 10.46 -7.90 -3.22
CA PRO A 60 9.88 -7.61 -1.92
C PRO A 60 8.64 -6.70 -2.03
N ILE A 61 7.74 -6.83 -1.06
CA ILE A 61 6.60 -5.92 -0.85
C ILE A 61 6.56 -5.47 0.62
N ARG A 62 6.01 -4.29 0.88
CA ARG A 62 5.68 -3.84 2.24
C ARG A 62 4.34 -3.12 2.29
N PRO A 63 3.60 -3.15 3.41
CA PRO A 63 2.32 -2.44 3.61
C PRO A 63 2.48 -0.92 3.76
N ASP A 64 3.70 -0.40 3.61
CA ASP A 64 4.06 1.00 3.81
C ASP A 64 3.52 1.62 5.11
N HIS A 65 2.47 2.45 5.01
CA HIS A 65 1.81 3.10 6.13
C HIS A 65 0.42 2.53 6.36
N ALA A 66 -0.04 2.57 7.60
CA ALA A 66 -1.41 2.29 7.97
C ALA A 66 -1.85 3.25 9.09
N PRO A 67 -3.15 3.58 9.19
CA PRO A 67 -3.66 4.35 10.32
C PRO A 67 -3.37 3.64 11.64
N ALA A 68 -2.96 4.40 12.65
CA ALA A 68 -2.78 3.89 14.01
C ALA A 68 -4.12 3.43 14.60
N MET A 69 -4.06 2.39 15.43
CA MET A 69 -5.24 1.86 16.12
C MET A 69 -5.27 2.26 17.59
N TYR A 70 -6.36 1.89 18.27
CA TYR A 70 -6.57 2.18 19.67
C TYR A 70 -5.38 1.75 20.55
N GLY A 71 -4.92 2.67 21.41
CA GLY A 71 -3.82 2.43 22.33
C GLY A 71 -2.43 2.79 21.77
N GLU A 72 -2.32 3.11 20.49
CA GLU A 72 -1.07 3.58 19.90
C GLU A 72 -0.88 5.09 20.11
N THR A 73 0.31 5.47 20.53
CA THR A 73 0.70 6.88 20.64
C THR A 73 1.33 7.30 19.34
N LEU A 74 0.69 8.24 18.64
CA LEU A 74 1.26 8.86 17.46
C LEU A 74 2.45 9.73 17.88
N GLY A 75 3.63 9.46 17.32
CA GLY A 75 4.77 10.36 17.45
C GLY A 75 4.47 11.72 16.83
N THR A 76 5.14 12.78 17.29
CA THR A 76 5.23 14.01 16.47
C THR A 76 6.04 13.69 15.21
N PHE A 77 5.75 14.38 14.11
CA PHE A 77 6.39 14.17 12.78
C PHE A 77 7.91 14.49 12.71
N GLY A 78 8.62 14.41 13.83
CA GLY A 78 10.04 14.75 13.98
C GLY A 78 10.87 13.83 14.90
N GLY A 79 10.30 12.75 15.44
CA GLY A 79 11.04 11.73 16.21
C GLY A 79 11.05 10.39 15.49
N SER A 80 12.05 9.53 15.72
CA SER A 80 12.33 8.26 15.01
C SER A 80 11.24 7.16 15.02
N THR A 81 10.00 7.50 15.40
CA THR A 81 8.79 6.71 15.16
C THR A 81 7.85 7.58 14.32
N SER A 82 7.94 7.43 13.00
CA SER A 82 7.19 8.22 12.02
C SER A 82 5.71 7.82 12.03
N VAL A 83 4.80 8.81 12.04
CA VAL A 83 3.35 8.61 11.91
C VAL A 83 3.04 7.65 10.75
N GLY A 84 2.19 6.65 11.01
CA GLY A 84 1.86 5.59 10.04
C GLY A 84 2.76 4.36 10.14
N TYR A 85 3.73 4.33 11.07
CA TYR A 85 4.61 3.18 11.33
C TYR A 85 4.23 2.36 12.55
N GLU A 86 3.17 2.72 13.24
CA GLU A 86 2.68 2.00 14.39
C GLU A 86 2.29 0.53 14.03
N ILE A 87 2.42 -0.37 14.99
CA ILE A 87 2.51 -1.81 14.73
C ILE A 87 1.16 -2.42 14.41
N THR A 88 0.11 -2.05 15.13
CA THR A 88 -1.19 -2.72 15.05
C THR A 88 -1.86 -2.48 13.70
N GLY A 89 -1.86 -1.23 13.21
CA GLY A 89 -2.36 -0.91 11.87
C GLY A 89 -1.59 -1.65 10.78
N LYS A 90 -0.26 -1.82 10.94
CA LYS A 90 0.56 -2.60 10.01
C LYS A 90 0.31 -4.09 10.06
N VAL A 91 0.09 -4.66 11.24
CA VAL A 91 -0.27 -6.08 11.37
C VAL A 91 -1.59 -6.35 10.64
N PHE A 92 -2.57 -5.47 10.80
CA PHE A 92 -3.82 -5.54 10.03
C PHE A 92 -3.56 -5.48 8.52
N ALA A 93 -2.81 -4.47 8.06
CA ALA A 93 -2.47 -4.31 6.64
C ALA A 93 -1.75 -5.54 6.06
N ILE A 94 -0.73 -6.08 6.75
CA ILE A 94 -0.02 -7.27 6.31
C ILE A 94 -0.97 -8.47 6.20
N GLY A 95 -1.86 -8.65 7.19
CA GLY A 95 -2.86 -9.71 7.16
C GLY A 95 -3.77 -9.61 5.94
N TYR A 96 -4.26 -8.40 5.64
CA TYR A 96 -5.08 -8.13 4.46
C TYR A 96 -4.35 -8.42 3.16
N LEU A 97 -3.11 -7.92 2.99
CA LEU A 97 -2.31 -8.13 1.78
C LEU A 97 -1.97 -9.61 1.55
N LYS A 98 -1.64 -10.34 2.63
CA LYS A 98 -1.47 -11.80 2.57
C LYS A 98 -2.75 -12.50 2.12
N GLY A 99 -3.90 -12.09 2.67
CA GLY A 99 -5.20 -12.63 2.29
C GLY A 99 -5.50 -12.47 0.80
N ILE A 100 -5.23 -11.29 0.23
CA ILE A 100 -5.36 -11.06 -1.22
C ILE A 100 -4.43 -12.01 -1.97
N TYR A 101 -3.13 -11.99 -1.65
CA TYR A 101 -2.13 -12.79 -2.35
C TYR A 101 -2.43 -14.29 -2.34
N GLU A 102 -2.90 -14.83 -1.22
CA GLU A 102 -3.26 -16.25 -1.08
C GLU A 102 -4.57 -16.60 -1.83
N SER A 103 -5.41 -15.61 -2.14
CA SER A 103 -6.70 -15.81 -2.81
C SER A 103 -6.67 -15.77 -4.34
N ILE A 104 -5.61 -15.20 -4.94
CA ILE A 104 -5.48 -14.99 -6.39
C ILE A 104 -4.49 -15.92 -7.06
#